data_AF-A0A2W5FFV0-F1
#
_entry.id   AF-A0A2W5FFV0-F1
#
_cell.length_a   1.000
_cell.length_b   1.000
_cell.length_c   1.000
_cell.angle_alpha   90.00
_cell.angle_beta   90.00
_cell.angle_gamma   90.00
#
_symmetry.space_group_name_H-M   'P 1'
#
loop_
_entity.id
_entity.type
_entity.pdbx_description
1 polymer ?
#
loop_
_entity_poly.entity_id
_entity_poly.type
_entity_poly.pdbx_seq_one_letter_code
_entity_poly.pdbx_strand_id
1 'polypeptide(L)'
;MILYSLNSTPTLSDVDTIFSGSADNYIKKIIGQMIEYGAIESNQISYVLATAKHETGNFVSFYEQYNGNAVDYFIDLYGSGTTVGQSLGNLPGPHDETNDAYVYRGRGFVHITGRDNYDRIGDLIGEDLINYPDLAADPDVAAKIIALGMINGYFTGKKLEDYISNQDVDFFNARKIVNGIDQANLIANYAESYDLALESNLHLTSIDYKIDARSEMSSLILEGGAGDNIIYGGSVKDIIIGGGDILNVFSGNDFIDGGKGFDTVDYSLHSYSISANFSLSGAAIVEKSLTDEDELNNIEIIVGTSFGDHFDLGSNKSRIVVEGGG
;
A
#
# COMPACT_ATOMS: atom_id res chain seq x y z
N MET A 1 25.99 -2.07 -21.92
CA MET A 1 24.77 -2.82 -21.57
C MET A 1 24.52 -2.53 -20.10
N ILE A 2 23.47 -1.76 -19.80
CA ILE A 2 23.07 -1.40 -18.44
C ILE A 2 21.65 -1.91 -18.29
N LEU A 3 21.40 -2.72 -17.26
CA LEU A 3 20.10 -3.28 -16.88
C LEU A 3 19.68 -2.63 -15.55
N TYR A 4 18.42 -2.20 -15.42
CA TYR A 4 17.83 -1.68 -14.17
C TYR A 4 16.78 -2.70 -13.65
N SER A 5 16.68 -2.90 -12.32
CA SER A 5 15.74 -3.83 -11.66
C SER A 5 15.28 -3.25 -10.31
N LEU A 6 13.99 -3.33 -9.98
CA LEU A 6 13.41 -2.75 -8.76
C LEU A 6 12.32 -3.63 -8.13
N ASN A 7 12.59 -4.12 -6.92
CA ASN A 7 11.56 -4.31 -5.90
C ASN A 7 11.85 -3.21 -4.85
N SER A 8 11.07 -2.14 -4.79
CA SER A 8 11.36 -1.01 -3.89
C SER A 8 10.41 -0.92 -2.70
N THR A 9 10.99 -0.95 -1.51
CA THR A 9 10.37 -0.75 -0.20
C THR A 9 9.75 0.65 -0.06
N PRO A 10 8.55 0.81 0.54
CA PRO A 10 7.99 2.11 0.89
C PRO A 10 8.92 2.92 1.81
N THR A 11 9.12 4.20 1.48
CA THR A 11 9.89 5.18 2.27
C THR A 11 8.97 6.18 2.97
N LEU A 12 9.50 6.89 3.98
CA LEU A 12 8.78 7.99 4.65
C LEU A 12 8.35 9.11 3.68
N SER A 13 9.07 9.30 2.56
CA SER A 13 8.73 10.28 1.52
C SER A 13 7.49 9.87 0.71
N ASP A 14 7.30 8.56 0.50
CA ASP A 14 6.12 8.04 -0.19
C ASP A 14 4.86 8.31 0.66
N VAL A 15 4.97 8.06 1.95
CA VAL A 15 3.92 8.24 2.95
C VAL A 15 3.42 9.69 3.05
N ASP A 16 4.30 10.67 2.90
CA ASP A 16 3.94 12.10 2.93
C ASP A 16 3.08 12.52 1.72
N THR A 17 3.30 11.89 0.58
CA THR A 17 2.56 12.11 -0.68
C THR A 17 1.18 11.43 -0.65
N ILE A 18 1.10 10.24 -0.03
CA ILE A 18 -0.11 9.40 -0.03
C ILE A 18 -1.20 9.95 0.89
N PHE A 19 -0.80 10.57 2.01
CA PHE A 19 -1.70 10.90 3.11
C PHE A 19 -1.49 12.39 3.50
N SER A 20 -2.15 13.34 2.84
CA SER A 20 -1.91 14.80 3.00
C SER A 20 -2.86 15.56 3.98
N GLY A 21 -3.56 14.88 4.88
CA GLY A 21 -4.57 15.40 5.82
C GLY A 21 -4.26 15.22 7.32
N SER A 22 -5.25 15.40 8.21
CA SER A 22 -5.03 15.27 9.68
C SER A 22 -5.21 13.86 10.22
N ALA A 23 -6.15 13.05 9.69
CA ALA A 23 -6.25 11.61 9.97
C ALA A 23 -5.02 10.86 9.45
N ASP A 24 -4.46 11.40 8.38
CA ASP A 24 -3.23 10.96 7.75
C ASP A 24 -2.03 11.05 8.69
N ASN A 25 -2.00 11.99 9.64
CA ASN A 25 -0.92 12.09 10.62
C ASN A 25 -0.77 10.81 11.47
N TYR A 26 -1.87 10.11 11.79
CA TYR A 26 -1.81 8.85 12.53
C TYR A 26 -1.28 7.70 11.67
N ILE A 27 -1.73 7.65 10.41
CA ILE A 27 -1.23 6.71 9.40
C ILE A 27 0.28 6.90 9.25
N LYS A 28 0.75 8.14 9.08
CA LYS A 28 2.19 8.46 8.98
C LYS A 28 2.99 7.97 10.18
N LYS A 29 2.49 8.19 11.40
CA LYS A 29 3.14 7.73 12.63
C LYS A 29 3.26 6.21 12.67
N ILE A 30 2.18 5.49 12.34
CA ILE A 30 2.20 4.02 12.27
C ILE A 30 3.21 3.54 11.24
N ILE A 31 3.15 4.05 10.01
CA ILE A 31 4.06 3.62 8.94
C ILE A 31 5.51 3.93 9.30
N GLY A 32 5.79 5.13 9.82
CA GLY A 32 7.14 5.51 10.24
C GLY A 32 7.71 4.59 11.31
N GLN A 33 6.90 4.21 12.30
CA GLN A 33 7.32 3.27 13.34
C GLN A 33 7.48 1.84 12.82
N MET A 34 6.63 1.40 11.89
CA MET A 34 6.79 0.11 11.22
C MET A 34 8.13 0.02 10.47
N ILE A 35 8.47 1.06 9.70
CA ILE A 35 9.75 1.15 8.97
C ILE A 35 10.93 1.17 9.95
N GLU A 36 10.86 1.97 11.02
CA GLU A 36 11.92 2.07 12.02
C GLU A 36 12.20 0.74 12.72
N TYR A 37 11.17 -0.06 12.99
CA TYR A 37 11.29 -1.39 13.57
C TYR A 37 11.53 -2.52 12.56
N GLY A 38 11.77 -2.19 11.29
CA GLY A 38 12.22 -3.13 10.27
C GLY A 38 11.10 -3.90 9.57
N ALA A 39 9.83 -3.51 9.72
CA ALA A 39 8.75 -4.01 8.88
C ALA A 39 8.71 -3.20 7.58
N ILE A 40 9.04 -3.87 6.47
CA ILE A 40 9.30 -3.24 5.18
C ILE A 40 8.28 -3.60 4.08
N GLU A 41 7.37 -4.54 4.35
CA GLU A 41 6.43 -5.03 3.34
C GLU A 41 5.10 -4.25 3.41
N SER A 42 4.60 -3.80 2.25
CA SER A 42 3.36 -3.02 2.13
C SER A 42 2.17 -3.74 2.77
N ASN A 43 2.01 -5.04 2.50
CA ASN A 43 0.94 -5.87 3.07
C ASN A 43 0.95 -5.91 4.61
N GLN A 44 2.11 -5.97 5.25
CA GLN A 44 2.21 -5.92 6.71
C GLN A 44 1.76 -4.56 7.24
N ILE A 45 2.19 -3.48 6.60
CA ILE A 45 1.78 -2.11 6.93
C ILE A 45 0.25 -1.97 6.76
N SER A 46 -0.30 -2.44 5.65
CA SER A 46 -1.73 -2.43 5.34
C SER A 46 -2.56 -3.07 6.45
N TYR A 47 -2.09 -4.21 6.97
CA TYR A 47 -2.78 -4.91 8.03
C TYR A 47 -2.75 -4.17 9.38
N VAL A 48 -1.62 -3.55 9.72
CA VAL A 48 -1.49 -2.74 10.95
C VAL A 48 -2.42 -1.52 10.87
N LEU A 49 -2.49 -0.84 9.72
CA LEU A 49 -3.40 0.29 9.49
C LEU A 49 -4.88 -0.14 9.60
N ALA A 50 -5.24 -1.27 9.01
CA ALA A 50 -6.58 -1.84 9.09
C ALA A 50 -7.01 -2.13 10.53
N THR A 51 -6.09 -2.70 11.32
CA THR A 51 -6.31 -2.97 12.74
C THR A 51 -6.51 -1.67 13.51
N ALA A 52 -5.60 -0.69 13.36
CA ALA A 52 -5.71 0.60 14.02
C ALA A 52 -7.03 1.31 13.68
N LYS A 53 -7.43 1.32 12.41
CA LYS A 53 -8.70 1.89 11.95
C LYS A 53 -9.89 1.22 12.64
N HIS A 54 -9.90 -0.10 12.74
CA HIS A 54 -11.01 -0.84 13.33
C HIS A 54 -11.16 -0.53 14.82
N GLU A 55 -10.08 -0.70 15.59
CA GLU A 55 -10.10 -0.57 17.05
C GLU A 55 -10.47 0.85 17.51
N THR A 56 -10.03 1.86 16.77
CA THR A 56 -10.23 3.27 17.13
C THR A 56 -11.51 3.88 16.57
N GLY A 57 -12.33 3.10 15.85
CA GLY A 57 -13.53 3.58 15.18
C GLY A 57 -13.20 4.62 14.10
N ASN A 58 -12.26 4.29 13.20
CA ASN A 58 -11.70 5.16 12.17
C ASN A 58 -10.93 6.36 12.76
N PHE A 59 -10.03 6.08 13.70
CA PHE A 59 -9.15 7.05 14.35
C PHE A 59 -9.89 8.15 15.13
N VAL A 60 -11.07 7.82 15.66
CA VAL A 60 -11.92 8.75 16.41
C VAL A 60 -11.59 8.72 17.91
N SER A 61 -11.28 7.55 18.48
CA SER A 61 -10.94 7.42 19.90
C SER A 61 -9.76 6.49 20.11
N PHE A 62 -8.87 6.89 21.02
CA PHE A 62 -7.73 6.12 21.50
C PHE A 62 -7.94 5.63 22.93
N TYR A 63 -9.18 5.72 23.41
CA TYR A 63 -9.62 5.21 24.69
C TYR A 63 -10.76 4.24 24.47
N GLU A 64 -10.77 3.17 25.25
CA GLU A 64 -11.90 2.25 25.36
C GLU A 64 -13.16 3.03 25.79
N GLN A 65 -14.19 2.98 24.94
CA GLN A 65 -15.43 3.73 25.15
C GLN A 65 -16.44 2.93 25.96
N TYR A 66 -17.14 3.60 26.87
CA TYR A 66 -18.21 3.02 27.67
C TYR A 66 -19.31 4.06 27.89
N ASN A 67 -20.55 3.59 28.07
CA ASN A 67 -21.69 4.43 28.37
C ASN A 67 -22.06 4.27 29.85
N GLY A 68 -21.86 5.31 30.67
CA GLY A 68 -22.26 5.31 32.08
C GLY A 68 -21.10 5.64 33.04
N ASN A 69 -21.12 5.02 34.22
CA ASN A 69 -20.05 5.20 35.21
C ASN A 69 -18.82 4.35 34.83
N ALA A 70 -17.74 5.04 34.52
CA ALA A 70 -16.48 4.47 34.07
C ALA A 70 -15.83 3.53 35.08
N VAL A 71 -15.79 3.99 36.33
CA VAL A 71 -15.07 3.32 37.41
C VAL A 71 -15.73 1.97 37.65
N ASP A 72 -17.06 1.95 37.80
CA ASP A 72 -17.85 0.74 37.99
C ASP A 72 -17.63 -0.23 36.83
N TYR A 73 -17.75 0.25 35.58
CA TYR A 73 -17.58 -0.56 34.38
C TYR A 73 -16.22 -1.27 34.33
N PHE A 74 -15.14 -0.50 34.51
CA PHE A 74 -13.80 -1.08 34.42
C PHE A 74 -13.46 -1.97 35.61
N ILE A 75 -13.89 -1.63 36.83
CA ILE A 75 -13.66 -2.49 38.00
C ILE A 75 -14.40 -3.82 37.86
N ASP A 76 -15.64 -3.81 37.36
CA ASP A 76 -16.43 -5.04 37.14
C ASP A 76 -15.79 -5.96 36.09
N LEU A 77 -15.08 -5.39 35.11
CA LEU A 77 -14.45 -6.13 34.02
C LEU A 77 -13.01 -6.56 34.36
N TYR A 78 -12.20 -5.59 34.80
CA TYR A 78 -10.74 -5.70 34.95
C TYR A 78 -10.24 -5.56 36.40
N GLY A 79 -11.12 -5.43 37.40
CA GLY A 79 -10.73 -5.37 38.81
C GLY A 79 -9.95 -6.61 39.24
N SER A 80 -9.04 -6.47 40.20
CA SER A 80 -8.20 -7.57 40.72
C SER A 80 -9.00 -8.76 41.32
N GLY A 81 -10.30 -8.54 41.59
CA GLY A 81 -11.23 -9.58 42.04
C GLY A 81 -11.75 -10.48 40.90
N THR A 82 -11.57 -10.09 39.64
CA THR A 82 -12.00 -10.86 38.46
C THR A 82 -10.85 -11.72 37.94
N THR A 83 -11.18 -12.81 37.23
CA THR A 83 -10.17 -13.65 36.57
C THR A 83 -9.37 -12.85 35.53
N VAL A 84 -10.04 -11.93 34.82
CA VAL A 84 -9.41 -11.09 33.80
C VAL A 84 -8.43 -10.12 34.45
N GLY A 85 -8.84 -9.39 35.49
CA GLY A 85 -7.98 -8.46 36.21
C GLY A 85 -6.73 -9.13 36.80
N GLN A 86 -6.88 -10.35 37.31
CA GLN A 86 -5.74 -11.16 37.79
C GLN A 86 -4.78 -11.52 36.66
N SER A 87 -5.29 -11.92 35.49
CA SER A 87 -4.45 -12.22 34.32
C SER A 87 -3.75 -10.99 33.73
N LEU A 88 -4.28 -9.79 34.02
CA LEU A 88 -3.76 -8.50 33.61
C LEU A 88 -2.78 -7.88 34.63
N GLY A 89 -2.54 -8.56 35.76
CA GLY A 89 -1.67 -8.08 36.84
C GLY A 89 -2.23 -6.91 37.65
N ASN A 90 -3.53 -6.61 37.52
CA ASN A 90 -4.13 -5.50 38.23
C ASN A 90 -4.15 -5.77 39.75
N LEU A 91 -3.73 -4.78 40.52
CA LEU A 91 -3.65 -4.83 41.97
C LEU A 91 -4.98 -4.39 42.62
N PRO A 92 -5.27 -4.89 43.84
CA PRO A 92 -6.40 -4.40 44.61
C PRO A 92 -6.26 -2.90 44.91
N GLY A 93 -7.37 -2.18 44.81
CA GLY A 93 -7.40 -0.74 45.04
C GLY A 93 -8.78 -0.24 45.46
N PRO A 94 -8.91 1.06 45.79
CA PRO A 94 -10.19 1.68 46.11
C PRO A 94 -11.14 1.66 44.90
N HIS A 95 -12.43 1.87 45.14
CA HIS A 95 -13.44 1.93 44.09
C HIS A 95 -13.59 3.36 43.55
N ASP A 96 -12.51 3.85 42.93
CA ASP A 96 -12.39 5.17 42.31
C ASP A 96 -11.42 5.13 41.13
N GLU A 97 -11.11 6.28 40.54
CA GLU A 97 -10.24 6.42 39.38
C GLU A 97 -8.76 6.05 39.64
N THR A 98 -8.37 5.77 40.88
CA THR A 98 -7.04 5.27 41.23
C THR A 98 -6.94 3.74 41.19
N ASN A 99 -8.05 3.05 40.96
CA ASN A 99 -8.06 1.60 40.79
C ASN A 99 -7.31 1.19 39.51
N ASP A 100 -6.47 0.16 39.58
CA ASP A 100 -5.72 -0.35 38.43
C ASP A 100 -6.60 -0.68 37.22
N ALA A 101 -7.82 -1.20 37.45
CA ALA A 101 -8.75 -1.49 36.38
C ALA A 101 -9.11 -0.25 35.55
N TYR A 102 -9.26 0.89 36.21
CA TYR A 102 -9.50 2.18 35.57
C TYR A 102 -8.19 2.79 35.04
N VAL A 103 -7.12 2.78 35.84
CA VAL A 103 -5.83 3.39 35.51
C VAL A 103 -5.24 2.75 34.25
N TYR A 104 -5.28 1.42 34.13
CA TYR A 104 -4.72 0.64 33.00
C TYR A 104 -5.80 0.11 32.05
N ARG A 105 -6.91 0.84 31.88
CA ARG A 105 -7.94 0.59 30.86
C ARG A 105 -7.40 0.70 29.43
N GLY A 106 -8.17 0.23 28.43
CA GLY A 106 -7.76 0.21 27.03
C GLY A 106 -7.34 1.59 26.48
N ARG A 107 -6.12 1.68 25.94
CA ARG A 107 -5.60 2.89 25.25
C ARG A 107 -4.82 2.61 23.96
N GLY A 108 -4.78 3.60 23.08
CA GLY A 108 -4.01 3.61 21.83
C GLY A 108 -4.67 2.84 20.69
N PHE A 109 -3.94 2.65 19.58
CA PHE A 109 -4.45 2.05 18.34
C PHE A 109 -4.94 0.60 18.48
N VAL A 110 -4.57 -0.09 19.56
CA VAL A 110 -4.92 -1.50 19.80
C VAL A 110 -5.58 -1.71 21.17
N HIS A 111 -5.88 -0.62 21.89
CA HIS A 111 -6.44 -0.64 23.24
C HIS A 111 -5.70 -1.60 24.20
N ILE A 112 -4.41 -1.35 24.45
CA ILE A 112 -3.67 -2.13 25.46
C ILE A 112 -4.33 -1.96 26.84
N THR A 113 -4.48 -3.06 27.57
CA THR A 113 -5.20 -3.11 28.84
C THR A 113 -4.42 -3.93 29.86
N GLY A 114 -4.41 -3.49 31.12
CA GLY A 114 -3.84 -4.20 32.26
C GLY A 114 -2.44 -3.77 32.66
N ARG A 115 -2.18 -3.68 33.97
CA ARG A 115 -0.89 -3.24 34.54
C ARG A 115 0.31 -3.96 33.92
N ASP A 116 0.29 -5.28 33.84
CA ASP A 116 1.43 -6.08 33.34
C ASP A 116 1.74 -5.77 31.87
N ASN A 117 0.71 -5.46 31.07
CA ASN A 117 0.90 -5.07 29.67
C ASN A 117 1.51 -3.68 29.56
N TYR A 118 1.06 -2.72 30.39
CA TYR A 118 1.64 -1.37 30.43
C TYR A 118 3.10 -1.40 30.86
N ASP A 119 3.44 -2.19 31.89
CA ASP A 119 4.82 -2.38 32.37
C ASP A 119 5.71 -2.94 31.26
N ARG A 120 5.32 -4.11 30.73
CA ARG A 120 6.11 -4.84 29.75
C ARG A 120 6.30 -4.06 28.45
N ILE A 121 5.24 -3.47 27.90
CA ILE A 121 5.37 -2.74 26.63
C ILE A 121 6.08 -1.40 26.83
N GLY A 122 5.87 -0.73 27.96
CA GLY A 122 6.56 0.51 28.32
C GLY A 122 8.07 0.34 28.33
N ASP A 123 8.57 -0.70 29.00
CA ASP A 123 9.99 -1.05 29.01
C ASP A 123 10.55 -1.29 27.59
N LEU A 124 9.78 -1.96 26.73
CA LEU A 124 10.19 -2.29 25.36
C LEU A 124 10.29 -1.07 24.45
N ILE A 125 9.41 -0.08 24.62
CA ILE A 125 9.39 1.14 23.81
C ILE A 125 10.13 2.31 24.46
N GLY A 126 10.66 2.11 25.68
CA GLY A 126 11.38 3.11 26.46
C GLY A 126 10.49 4.22 27.05
N GLU A 127 9.24 3.91 27.37
CA GLU A 127 8.27 4.87 27.93
C GLU A 127 7.77 4.39 29.30
N ASP A 128 7.69 5.29 30.30
CA ASP A 128 7.21 4.96 31.64
C ASP A 128 5.66 4.96 31.69
N LEU A 129 5.07 3.88 31.17
CA LEU A 129 3.62 3.71 31.12
C LEU A 129 3.00 3.30 32.45
N ILE A 130 3.82 2.88 33.43
CA ILE A 130 3.32 2.53 34.76
C ILE A 130 2.94 3.77 35.56
N ASN A 131 3.79 4.79 35.52
CA ASN A 131 3.52 6.06 36.20
C ASN A 131 2.74 7.04 35.31
N TYR A 132 2.83 6.91 33.99
CA TYR A 132 2.16 7.81 33.03
C TYR A 132 1.33 7.02 31.99
N PRO A 133 0.28 6.29 32.40
CA PRO A 133 -0.47 5.40 31.52
C PRO A 133 -1.20 6.13 30.38
N ASP A 134 -1.55 7.40 30.55
CA ASP A 134 -2.20 8.17 29.46
C ASP A 134 -1.29 8.40 28.25
N LEU A 135 0.04 8.23 28.40
CA LEU A 135 0.96 8.21 27.26
C LEU A 135 0.59 7.11 26.25
N ALA A 136 0.00 5.99 26.67
CA ALA A 136 -0.42 4.95 25.72
C ALA A 136 -1.52 5.40 24.74
N ALA A 137 -2.23 6.51 25.04
CA ALA A 137 -3.19 7.14 24.13
C ALA A 137 -2.56 8.26 23.28
N ASP A 138 -1.31 8.66 23.56
CA ASP A 138 -0.57 9.57 22.70
C ASP A 138 -0.27 8.88 21.36
N PRO A 139 -0.55 9.50 20.20
CA PRO A 139 -0.39 8.84 18.91
C PRO A 139 1.02 8.37 18.57
N ASP A 140 2.07 9.06 19.03
CA ASP A 140 3.46 8.65 18.77
C ASP A 140 3.81 7.39 19.57
N VAL A 141 3.42 7.37 20.84
CA VAL A 141 3.60 6.21 21.72
C VAL A 141 2.72 5.03 21.27
N ALA A 142 1.46 5.29 20.92
CA ALA A 142 0.54 4.29 20.41
C ALA A 142 1.05 3.63 19.12
N ALA A 143 1.69 4.41 18.23
CA ALA A 143 2.31 3.88 17.01
C ALA A 143 3.45 2.91 17.33
N LYS A 144 4.32 3.25 18.31
CA LYS A 144 5.36 2.32 18.78
C LYS A 144 4.75 1.03 19.32
N ILE A 145 3.69 1.13 20.13
CA ILE A 145 3.01 -0.01 20.76
C ILE A 145 2.45 -0.96 19.70
N ILE A 146 1.66 -0.45 18.75
CA ILE A 146 1.01 -1.32 17.75
C ILE A 146 2.05 -1.93 16.80
N ALA A 147 3.03 -1.16 16.33
CA ALA A 147 4.06 -1.65 15.42
C ALA A 147 4.89 -2.74 16.09
N LEU A 148 5.53 -2.44 17.22
CA LEU A 148 6.40 -3.39 17.91
C LEU A 148 5.62 -4.63 18.40
N GLY A 149 4.39 -4.42 18.88
CA GLY A 149 3.51 -5.48 19.36
C GLY A 149 3.12 -6.48 18.27
N MET A 150 2.80 -6.02 17.06
CA MET A 150 2.42 -6.89 15.94
C MET A 150 3.63 -7.52 15.26
N ILE A 151 4.75 -6.80 15.14
CA ILE A 151 6.01 -7.32 14.56
C ILE A 151 6.56 -8.48 15.40
N ASN A 152 6.57 -8.35 16.73
CA ASN A 152 7.18 -9.34 17.62
C ASN A 152 6.16 -10.24 18.35
N GLY A 153 4.87 -10.03 18.11
CA GLY A 153 3.79 -10.84 18.68
C GLY A 153 3.58 -10.68 20.17
N TYR A 154 3.73 -9.47 20.73
CA TYR A 154 3.63 -9.26 22.17
C TYR A 154 2.21 -9.34 22.74
N PHE A 155 1.17 -9.26 21.91
CA PHE A 155 -0.21 -9.34 22.39
C PHE A 155 -0.67 -10.77 22.64
N THR A 156 -0.54 -11.67 21.66
CA THR A 156 -1.03 -13.06 21.75
C THR A 156 0.07 -14.12 21.57
N GLY A 157 1.31 -13.71 21.29
CA GLY A 157 2.39 -14.59 20.86
C GLY A 157 2.41 -14.87 19.35
N LYS A 158 1.47 -14.32 18.57
CA LYS A 158 1.44 -14.40 17.11
C LYS A 158 1.95 -13.11 16.49
N LYS A 159 2.79 -13.21 15.46
CA LYS A 159 3.42 -12.07 14.79
C LYS A 159 2.95 -11.89 13.36
N LEU A 160 3.21 -10.72 12.76
CA LEU A 160 2.89 -10.41 11.37
C LEU A 160 3.42 -11.47 10.39
N GLU A 161 4.69 -11.85 10.52
CA GLU A 161 5.32 -12.86 9.65
C GLU A 161 4.69 -14.26 9.74
N ASP A 162 3.89 -14.56 10.77
CA ASP A 162 3.19 -15.84 10.87
C ASP A 162 2.03 -15.93 9.85
N TYR A 163 1.58 -14.81 9.29
CA TYR A 163 0.41 -14.70 8.41
C TYR A 163 0.65 -13.89 7.14
N ILE A 164 1.61 -12.97 7.15
CA ILE A 164 1.81 -12.00 6.09
C ILE A 164 3.30 -11.97 5.75
N SER A 165 3.63 -12.48 4.57
CA SER A 165 4.98 -12.59 4.01
C SER A 165 4.97 -12.30 2.52
N ASN A 166 6.15 -12.21 1.91
CA ASN A 166 6.31 -11.88 0.48
C ASN A 166 5.75 -12.96 -0.47
N GLN A 167 5.35 -14.12 0.06
CA GLN A 167 4.85 -15.26 -0.73
C GLN A 167 3.39 -15.60 -0.40
N ASP A 168 2.91 -15.22 0.79
CA ASP A 168 1.60 -15.61 1.29
C ASP A 168 1.05 -14.53 2.23
N VAL A 169 -0.19 -14.12 1.99
CA VAL A 169 -0.88 -13.04 2.70
C VAL A 169 -2.23 -13.55 3.17
N ASP A 170 -2.38 -13.69 4.48
CA ASP A 170 -3.61 -14.14 5.15
C ASP A 170 -4.11 -13.09 6.15
N PHE A 171 -4.66 -11.99 5.61
CA PHE A 171 -5.22 -10.91 6.43
C PHE A 171 -6.35 -11.36 7.36
N PHE A 172 -7.10 -12.40 6.97
CA PHE A 172 -8.17 -12.94 7.81
C PHE A 172 -7.61 -13.54 9.10
N ASN A 173 -6.65 -14.47 9.00
CA ASN A 173 -6.09 -15.12 10.18
C ASN A 173 -5.11 -14.22 10.94
N ALA A 174 -4.56 -13.18 10.32
CA ALA A 174 -3.74 -12.17 10.99
C ALA A 174 -4.44 -11.49 12.18
N ARG A 175 -5.78 -11.56 12.28
CA ARG A 175 -6.52 -11.07 13.46
C ARG A 175 -6.03 -11.68 14.77
N LYS A 176 -5.55 -12.93 14.72
CA LYS A 176 -4.95 -13.68 15.83
C LYS A 176 -3.74 -13.00 16.45
N ILE A 177 -3.10 -12.03 15.77
CA ILE A 177 -2.02 -11.22 16.32
C ILE A 177 -2.50 -10.38 17.50
N VAL A 178 -3.73 -9.87 17.46
CA VAL A 178 -4.28 -8.97 18.49
C VAL A 178 -5.37 -9.66 19.32
N ASN A 179 -6.27 -10.40 18.68
CA ASN A 179 -7.42 -11.00 19.33
C ASN A 179 -7.88 -12.28 18.60
N GLY A 180 -8.93 -12.96 19.07
CA GLY A 180 -9.60 -14.01 18.30
C GLY A 180 -10.17 -13.51 16.97
N ILE A 181 -10.78 -14.40 16.18
CA ILE A 181 -11.23 -14.12 14.81
C ILE A 181 -12.46 -13.21 14.67
N ASP A 182 -12.88 -12.52 15.73
CA ASP A 182 -13.99 -11.57 15.64
C ASP A 182 -13.61 -10.40 14.73
N GLN A 183 -14.57 -9.98 13.90
CA GLN A 183 -14.42 -8.95 12.86
C GLN A 183 -13.31 -9.21 11.83
N ALA A 184 -12.73 -10.43 11.77
CA ALA A 184 -11.60 -10.74 10.90
C ALA A 184 -11.85 -10.42 9.42
N ASN A 185 -13.03 -10.73 8.89
CA ASN A 185 -13.40 -10.38 7.51
C ASN A 185 -13.43 -8.86 7.27
N LEU A 186 -13.98 -8.09 8.22
CA LEU A 186 -14.07 -6.64 8.08
C LEU A 186 -12.68 -6.00 8.07
N ILE A 187 -11.82 -6.45 8.98
CA ILE A 187 -10.43 -5.97 9.09
C ILE A 187 -9.62 -6.40 7.86
N ALA A 188 -9.82 -7.63 7.35
CA ALA A 188 -9.19 -8.09 6.12
C ALA A 188 -9.58 -7.21 4.93
N ASN A 189 -10.86 -6.87 4.77
CA ASN A 189 -11.31 -5.96 3.71
C ASN A 189 -10.69 -4.55 3.83
N TYR A 190 -10.51 -4.05 5.06
CA TYR A 190 -9.78 -2.80 5.27
C TYR A 190 -8.30 -2.95 4.88
N ALA A 191 -7.66 -4.07 5.23
CA ALA A 191 -6.27 -4.34 4.88
C ALA A 191 -6.09 -4.40 3.37
N GLU A 192 -6.94 -5.13 2.64
CA GLU A 192 -6.95 -5.15 1.17
C GLU A 192 -7.11 -3.74 0.58
N SER A 193 -7.97 -2.90 1.16
CA SER A 193 -8.15 -1.53 0.70
C SER A 193 -6.90 -0.66 0.93
N TYR A 194 -6.24 -0.81 2.08
CA TYR A 194 -4.97 -0.14 2.34
C TYR A 194 -3.85 -0.67 1.46
N ASP A 195 -3.84 -1.97 1.18
CA ASP A 195 -2.85 -2.62 0.34
C ASP A 195 -2.95 -2.11 -1.08
N LEU A 196 -4.16 -2.11 -1.67
CA LEU A 196 -4.39 -1.49 -2.97
C LEU A 196 -4.03 0.00 -2.99
N ALA A 197 -4.29 0.74 -1.92
CA ALA A 197 -3.94 2.17 -1.85
C ALA A 197 -2.41 2.39 -1.74
N LEU A 198 -1.72 1.56 -0.98
CA LEU A 198 -0.26 1.61 -0.84
C LEU A 198 0.43 1.08 -2.08
N GLU A 199 -0.06 0.01 -2.70
CA GLU A 199 0.42 -0.48 -3.99
C GLU A 199 0.14 0.54 -5.08
N SER A 200 -1.07 1.08 -5.22
CA SER A 200 -1.37 2.09 -6.24
C SER A 200 -0.60 3.39 -6.06
N ASN A 201 -0.27 3.78 -4.82
CA ASN A 201 0.53 4.98 -4.60
C ASN A 201 2.04 4.74 -4.50
N LEU A 202 2.50 3.56 -4.07
CA LEU A 202 3.85 3.12 -4.33
C LEU A 202 4.02 3.01 -5.84
N HIS A 203 2.99 2.60 -6.58
CA HIS A 203 2.92 2.72 -8.03
C HIS A 203 2.90 4.20 -8.44
N LEU A 204 2.23 5.15 -7.78
CA LEU A 204 2.32 6.59 -8.13
C LEU A 204 3.65 7.28 -7.78
N THR A 205 4.38 6.82 -6.76
CA THR A 205 5.73 7.33 -6.40
C THR A 205 6.85 6.52 -7.06
N SER A 206 6.59 5.29 -7.51
CA SER A 206 7.40 4.52 -8.47
C SER A 206 7.01 4.73 -9.93
N ILE A 207 5.92 5.44 -10.23
CA ILE A 207 5.52 5.97 -11.55
C ILE A 207 6.54 7.01 -12.03
N ASP A 208 7.42 7.47 -11.15
CA ASP A 208 8.63 8.21 -11.51
C ASP A 208 9.83 7.33 -11.88
N TYR A 209 9.68 6.01 -12.09
CA TYR A 209 10.62 5.25 -12.93
C TYR A 209 10.29 5.44 -14.40
N LYS A 210 10.45 6.69 -14.86
CA LYS A 210 10.58 6.97 -16.29
C LYS A 210 11.87 6.30 -16.76
N ILE A 211 11.73 5.27 -17.58
CA ILE A 211 12.80 4.97 -18.53
C ILE A 211 12.70 6.10 -19.57
N ASP A 212 13.39 7.21 -19.32
CA ASP A 212 13.41 8.38 -20.18
C ASP A 212 14.60 8.29 -21.16
N ALA A 213 14.41 7.54 -22.24
CA ALA A 213 15.41 7.39 -23.29
C ALA A 213 15.41 8.55 -24.30
N ARG A 214 14.62 9.61 -24.10
CA ARG A 214 14.42 10.67 -25.11
C ARG A 214 15.70 11.40 -25.52
N SER A 215 16.76 11.33 -24.71
CA SER A 215 18.06 11.95 -25.01
C SER A 215 19.11 10.98 -25.56
N GLU A 216 18.82 9.69 -25.67
CA GLU A 216 19.77 8.67 -26.09
C GLU A 216 19.83 8.56 -27.62
N MET A 217 21.06 8.46 -28.15
CA MET A 217 21.31 8.43 -29.61
C MET A 217 21.57 7.02 -30.16
N SER A 218 21.48 5.99 -29.32
CA SER A 218 21.71 4.59 -29.70
C SER A 218 20.46 3.76 -29.48
N SER A 219 20.25 2.73 -30.31
CA SER A 219 19.16 1.76 -30.14
C SER A 219 19.21 1.09 -28.76
N LEU A 220 18.07 0.99 -28.09
CA LEU A 220 17.94 0.45 -26.74
C LEU A 220 16.99 -0.74 -26.66
N ILE A 221 17.13 -1.51 -25.58
CA ILE A 221 16.12 -2.46 -25.11
C ILE A 221 15.57 -1.88 -23.81
N LEU A 222 14.30 -1.51 -23.82
CA LEU A 222 13.57 -0.94 -22.70
C LEU A 222 12.59 -2.01 -22.21
N GLU A 223 12.80 -2.53 -21.01
CA GLU A 223 11.94 -3.55 -20.40
C GLU A 223 11.21 -2.94 -19.20
N GLY A 224 9.90 -2.82 -19.32
CA GLY A 224 8.97 -2.68 -18.21
C GLY A 224 8.98 -3.96 -17.38
N GLY A 225 8.99 -3.82 -16.07
CA GLY A 225 8.98 -4.93 -15.14
C GLY A 225 7.60 -5.59 -15.03
N ALA A 226 7.27 -6.08 -13.85
CA ALA A 226 5.89 -6.46 -13.53
C ALA A 226 5.11 -5.21 -13.05
N GLY A 227 3.89 -5.01 -13.56
CA GLY A 227 3.00 -3.92 -13.17
C GLY A 227 3.14 -2.69 -14.08
N ASP A 228 2.20 -1.76 -13.96
CA ASP A 228 2.04 -0.65 -14.92
C ASP A 228 3.21 0.34 -14.94
N ASN A 229 3.90 0.48 -16.06
CA ASN A 229 5.08 1.34 -16.25
C ASN A 229 4.82 2.49 -17.24
N ILE A 230 5.61 3.57 -17.16
CA ILE A 230 5.66 4.59 -18.22
C ILE A 230 7.03 4.54 -18.91
N ILE A 231 7.05 4.00 -20.13
CA ILE A 231 8.29 3.87 -20.91
C ILE A 231 8.30 4.98 -21.96
N TYR A 232 9.37 5.79 -22.01
CA TYR A 232 9.59 6.76 -23.08
C TYR A 232 10.66 6.23 -24.02
N GLY A 233 10.26 5.94 -25.27
CA GLY A 233 11.20 5.60 -26.35
C GLY A 233 12.17 6.74 -26.65
N GLY A 234 13.29 6.40 -27.29
CA GLY A 234 14.21 7.36 -27.88
C GLY A 234 13.76 7.84 -29.26
N SER A 235 14.60 8.62 -29.94
CA SER A 235 14.36 9.07 -31.34
C SER A 235 14.96 8.11 -32.39
N VAL A 236 15.32 6.91 -31.97
CA VAL A 236 15.98 5.87 -32.76
C VAL A 236 15.26 4.55 -32.51
N LYS A 237 15.48 3.56 -33.39
CA LYS A 237 14.88 2.23 -33.25
C LYS A 237 15.14 1.62 -31.87
N ASP A 238 14.08 1.31 -31.16
CA ASP A 238 14.10 0.65 -29.85
C ASP A 238 13.35 -0.69 -29.85
N ILE A 239 13.64 -1.51 -28.84
CA ILE A 239 12.86 -2.69 -28.46
C ILE A 239 12.23 -2.36 -27.11
N ILE A 240 10.92 -2.28 -27.07
CA ILE A 240 10.14 -1.92 -25.89
C ILE A 240 9.28 -3.13 -25.51
N ILE A 241 9.48 -3.64 -24.29
CA ILE A 241 8.71 -4.79 -23.77
C ILE A 241 8.07 -4.31 -22.47
N GLY A 242 6.75 -4.36 -22.39
CA GLY A 242 5.98 -3.92 -21.23
C GLY A 242 5.12 -5.01 -20.62
N GLY A 243 4.50 -4.75 -19.47
CA GLY A 243 3.59 -5.65 -18.79
C GLY A 243 2.56 -4.91 -17.93
N GLY A 244 1.56 -4.29 -18.58
CA GLY A 244 0.54 -3.42 -17.99
C GLY A 244 0.75 -1.92 -18.27
N ASP A 245 1.45 -1.54 -19.34
CA ASP A 245 2.19 -0.28 -19.39
C ASP A 245 1.56 0.84 -20.24
N ILE A 246 1.99 2.08 -20.01
CA ILE A 246 1.86 3.24 -20.91
C ILE A 246 3.17 3.47 -21.65
N LEU A 247 3.18 3.18 -22.94
CA LEU A 247 4.35 3.24 -23.81
C LEU A 247 4.29 4.53 -24.63
N ASN A 248 5.03 5.55 -24.19
CA ASN A 248 5.16 6.83 -24.90
C ASN A 248 6.29 6.70 -25.93
N VAL A 249 5.92 6.45 -27.17
CA VAL A 249 6.89 6.26 -28.25
C VAL A 249 7.11 7.54 -29.04
N PHE A 250 8.32 7.68 -29.57
CA PHE A 250 8.72 8.83 -30.38
C PHE A 250 9.10 8.35 -31.78
N SER A 251 9.92 9.10 -32.52
CA SER A 251 10.36 8.71 -33.85
C SER A 251 11.34 7.52 -33.79
N GLY A 252 11.36 6.69 -34.83
CA GLY A 252 12.17 5.48 -34.85
C GLY A 252 11.31 4.26 -35.15
N ASN A 253 11.87 3.26 -35.83
CA ASN A 253 11.13 2.05 -36.19
C ASN A 253 11.17 1.07 -35.03
N ASP A 254 10.23 1.19 -34.10
CA ASP A 254 10.28 0.51 -32.82
C ASP A 254 9.58 -0.85 -32.88
N PHE A 255 10.09 -1.79 -32.09
CA PHE A 255 9.38 -3.04 -31.79
C PHE A 255 8.81 -2.92 -30.39
N ILE A 256 7.49 -3.07 -30.26
CA ILE A 256 6.76 -2.82 -29.02
C ILE A 256 5.93 -4.06 -28.69
N ASP A 257 6.11 -4.62 -27.51
CA ASP A 257 5.32 -5.74 -26.99
C ASP A 257 4.78 -5.41 -25.60
N GLY A 258 3.46 -5.21 -25.46
CA GLY A 258 2.82 -4.97 -24.16
C GLY A 258 2.79 -6.19 -23.23
N GLY A 259 3.22 -7.36 -23.71
CA GLY A 259 3.40 -8.52 -22.84
C GLY A 259 2.11 -8.99 -22.17
N LYS A 260 2.11 -9.05 -20.83
CA LYS A 260 0.94 -9.46 -20.04
C LYS A 260 0.38 -8.23 -19.33
N GLY A 261 -0.90 -7.96 -19.50
CA GLY A 261 -1.52 -6.84 -18.80
C GLY A 261 -2.66 -6.27 -19.63
N PHE A 262 -2.95 -5.00 -19.37
CA PHE A 262 -3.79 -4.17 -20.22
C PHE A 262 -2.94 -2.99 -20.66
N ASP A 263 -2.50 -3.01 -21.92
CA ASP A 263 -1.36 -2.21 -22.35
C ASP A 263 -1.80 -1.06 -23.25
N THR A 264 -1.25 0.13 -23.01
CA THR A 264 -1.53 1.36 -23.74
C THR A 264 -0.28 1.83 -24.48
N VAL A 265 -0.38 2.01 -25.78
CA VAL A 265 0.62 2.78 -26.55
C VAL A 265 0.09 4.19 -26.82
N ASP A 266 0.90 5.21 -26.54
CA ASP A 266 0.51 6.61 -26.63
C ASP A 266 1.30 7.35 -27.71
N TYR A 267 0.60 7.75 -28.78
CA TYR A 267 1.14 8.58 -29.87
C TYR A 267 0.71 10.05 -29.78
N SER A 268 0.06 10.49 -28.71
CA SER A 268 -0.55 11.83 -28.58
C SER A 268 0.43 12.99 -28.78
N LEU A 269 1.72 12.76 -28.54
CA LEU A 269 2.79 13.74 -28.71
C LEU A 269 3.47 13.70 -30.10
N HIS A 270 3.07 12.80 -30.99
CA HIS A 270 3.59 12.78 -32.35
C HIS A 270 3.17 14.02 -33.14
N SER A 271 4.12 14.53 -33.94
CA SER A 271 3.93 15.77 -34.71
C SER A 271 3.16 15.57 -36.04
N TYR A 272 2.77 14.35 -36.36
CA TYR A 272 2.07 13.97 -37.59
C TYR A 272 0.98 12.95 -37.28
N SER A 273 -0.05 12.87 -38.13
CA SER A 273 -1.07 11.82 -38.03
C SER A 273 -0.46 10.44 -38.22
N ILE A 274 -1.04 9.44 -37.56
CA ILE A 274 -0.65 8.03 -37.70
C ILE A 274 -1.67 7.23 -38.50
N SER A 275 -1.22 6.13 -39.11
CA SER A 275 -2.09 5.10 -39.68
C SER A 275 -1.80 3.75 -39.05
N ALA A 276 -2.74 3.24 -38.26
CA ALA A 276 -2.60 2.01 -37.50
C ALA A 276 -3.44 0.88 -38.12
N ASN A 277 -2.79 -0.23 -38.45
CA ASN A 277 -3.45 -1.42 -39.01
C ASN A 277 -3.35 -2.62 -38.06
N PHE A 278 -4.48 -2.96 -37.44
CA PHE A 278 -4.67 -4.13 -36.57
C PHE A 278 -5.43 -5.26 -37.27
N SER A 279 -5.67 -5.18 -38.59
CA SER A 279 -6.54 -6.10 -39.33
C SER A 279 -5.90 -7.47 -39.64
N LEU A 280 -4.60 -7.61 -39.43
CA LEU A 280 -3.83 -8.83 -39.74
C LEU A 280 -3.70 -9.75 -38.52
N SER A 281 -3.55 -11.06 -38.75
CA SER A 281 -3.16 -12.01 -37.72
C SER A 281 -1.66 -11.89 -37.47
N GLY A 282 -1.25 -11.11 -36.47
CA GLY A 282 0.15 -10.83 -36.16
C GLY A 282 0.30 -9.48 -35.48
N ALA A 283 1.52 -8.97 -35.44
CA ALA A 283 1.79 -7.63 -34.93
C ALA A 283 1.02 -6.57 -35.75
N ALA A 284 0.49 -5.57 -35.06
CA ALA A 284 -0.09 -4.40 -35.70
C ALA A 284 1.02 -3.47 -36.18
N ILE A 285 0.77 -2.79 -37.30
CA ILE A 285 1.72 -1.81 -37.86
C ILE A 285 1.16 -0.41 -37.68
N VAL A 286 1.96 0.49 -37.12
CA VAL A 286 1.65 1.92 -37.03
C VAL A 286 2.62 2.70 -37.90
N GLU A 287 2.10 3.24 -39.00
CA GLU A 287 2.83 4.14 -39.88
C GLU A 287 2.78 5.56 -39.31
N LYS A 288 3.94 6.09 -38.89
CA LYS A 288 4.12 7.47 -38.41
C LYS A 288 4.59 8.42 -39.50
N SER A 289 5.26 7.88 -40.53
CA SER A 289 5.65 8.58 -41.77
C SER A 289 5.98 7.57 -42.88
N LEU A 290 6.50 8.04 -44.04
CA LEU A 290 6.94 7.17 -45.15
C LEU A 290 8.13 6.26 -44.80
N THR A 291 8.84 6.52 -43.71
CA THR A 291 10.04 5.77 -43.33
C THR A 291 10.07 5.41 -41.84
N ASP A 292 8.98 5.72 -41.11
CA ASP A 292 8.89 5.61 -39.66
C ASP A 292 7.67 4.75 -39.30
N GLU A 293 7.93 3.52 -38.88
CA GLU A 293 6.92 2.47 -38.70
C GLU A 293 7.21 1.67 -37.42
N ASP A 294 6.19 1.51 -36.57
CA ASP A 294 6.26 0.68 -35.37
C ASP A 294 5.54 -0.65 -35.56
N GLU A 295 6.10 -1.69 -34.94
CA GLU A 295 5.51 -3.03 -34.86
C GLU A 295 5.01 -3.27 -33.42
N LEU A 296 3.71 -3.50 -33.26
CA LEU A 296 3.03 -3.60 -31.97
C LEU A 296 2.48 -5.02 -31.72
N ASN A 297 2.79 -5.57 -30.56
CA ASN A 297 2.26 -6.84 -30.07
C ASN A 297 1.61 -6.66 -28.69
N ASN A 298 0.54 -7.43 -28.43
CA ASN A 298 -0.15 -7.47 -27.13
C ASN A 298 -0.49 -6.07 -26.58
N ILE A 299 -1.16 -5.26 -27.39
CA ILE A 299 -1.63 -3.92 -27.02
C ILE A 299 -3.16 -3.91 -26.99
N GLU A 300 -3.75 -3.30 -25.97
CA GLU A 300 -5.20 -3.18 -25.81
C GLU A 300 -5.72 -1.76 -26.07
N ILE A 301 -4.93 -0.72 -25.81
CA ILE A 301 -5.28 0.67 -26.07
C ILE A 301 -4.24 1.32 -26.98
N ILE A 302 -4.71 2.05 -27.99
CA ILE A 302 -3.91 2.99 -28.75
C ILE A 302 -4.47 4.40 -28.59
N VAL A 303 -3.62 5.34 -28.16
CA VAL A 303 -3.92 6.76 -28.12
C VAL A 303 -3.38 7.40 -29.39
N GLY A 304 -4.29 7.96 -30.20
CA GLY A 304 -3.98 8.69 -31.41
C GLY A 304 -3.40 10.08 -31.15
N THR A 305 -2.97 10.71 -32.23
CA THR A 305 -2.46 12.08 -32.25
C THR A 305 -3.61 13.10 -32.22
N SER A 306 -3.25 14.39 -32.18
CA SER A 306 -4.20 15.49 -32.39
C SER A 306 -4.56 15.73 -33.86
N PHE A 307 -4.07 14.90 -34.78
CA PHE A 307 -4.25 15.03 -36.23
C PHE A 307 -5.16 13.94 -36.79
N GLY A 308 -5.40 13.98 -38.11
CA GLY A 308 -6.26 13.07 -38.87
C GLY A 308 -5.74 11.65 -38.95
N ASP A 309 -5.86 10.92 -37.85
CA ASP A 309 -5.41 9.54 -37.74
C ASP A 309 -6.33 8.55 -38.46
N HIS A 310 -5.76 7.43 -38.88
CA HIS A 310 -6.49 6.34 -39.49
C HIS A 310 -6.30 5.04 -38.70
N PHE A 311 -7.38 4.41 -38.24
CA PHE A 311 -7.34 3.15 -37.52
C PHE A 311 -8.14 2.08 -38.27
N ASP A 312 -7.45 1.10 -38.84
CA ASP A 312 -8.06 -0.12 -39.38
C ASP A 312 -7.99 -1.23 -38.33
N LEU A 313 -9.08 -1.40 -37.57
CA LEU A 313 -9.16 -2.39 -36.50
C LEU A 313 -9.50 -3.82 -36.99
N GLY A 314 -9.89 -3.98 -38.27
CA GLY A 314 -10.33 -5.26 -38.84
C GLY A 314 -11.22 -6.09 -37.90
N SER A 315 -10.86 -7.37 -37.70
CA SER A 315 -11.54 -8.30 -36.79
C SER A 315 -11.18 -8.12 -35.30
N ASN A 316 -10.18 -7.28 -34.98
CA ASN A 316 -9.73 -7.02 -33.61
C ASN A 316 -10.47 -5.88 -32.91
N LYS A 317 -11.51 -5.31 -33.55
CA LYS A 317 -12.32 -4.20 -33.02
C LYS A 317 -12.93 -4.43 -31.63
N SER A 318 -13.10 -5.67 -31.18
CA SER A 318 -13.60 -5.98 -29.83
C SER A 318 -12.51 -6.03 -28.76
N ARG A 319 -11.23 -5.99 -29.16
CA ARG A 319 -10.06 -6.11 -28.29
C ARG A 319 -9.26 -4.82 -28.15
N ILE A 320 -9.31 -3.95 -29.17
CA ILE A 320 -8.57 -2.68 -29.20
C ILE A 320 -9.52 -1.53 -28.89
N VAL A 321 -9.16 -0.69 -27.93
CA VAL A 321 -9.76 0.61 -27.67
C VAL A 321 -8.91 1.68 -28.35
N VAL A 322 -9.57 2.60 -29.06
CA VAL A 322 -8.91 3.77 -29.67
C VAL A 322 -9.35 5.00 -28.90
N GLU A 323 -8.38 5.77 -28.41
CA GLU A 323 -8.61 7.06 -27.75
C GLU A 323 -7.93 8.17 -28.57
N GLY A 324 -8.55 9.34 -28.73
CA GLY A 324 -7.99 10.42 -29.58
C GLY A 324 -8.22 10.24 -31.11
N GLY A 325 -7.51 11.03 -31.94
CA GLY A 325 -7.51 10.95 -33.41
C GLY A 325 -8.60 11.76 -34.14
N GLY A 326 -8.42 13.08 -34.24
CA GLY A 326 -9.39 14.03 -34.82
C GLY A 326 -9.39 14.12 -36.34
#